data_AF-A0A923NXS2-F1
#
_entry.id   AF-A0A923NXS2-F1
#
_cell.length_a   1.000
_cell.length_b   1.000
_cell.length_c   1.000
_cell.angle_alpha   90.00
_cell.angle_beta   90.00
_cell.angle_gamma   90.00
#
_symmetry.space_group_name_H-M   'P 1'
#
loop_
_entity.id
_entity.type
_entity.pdbx_description
1 polymer ?
#
loop_
_entity_poly.entity_id
_entity_poly.type
_entity_poly.pdbx_seq_one_letter_code
_entity_poly.pdbx_strand_id
1 'polypeptide(L)'
;MSDVTIKQLAKVLGTPVDKLLAQLGEAGMKFSDPDQVISSTEKVKLLGFLRRTHGKKEEAPAATATAPRQITLKRRTVSEITVVPGQRGATAKTVNVEVRQKRTYVKRSSVEETTQVDSEREEALRKLAESQLKREAESQALAEADRRRQEEDARMRAAEEARRAAAEAAEEEARRQAEAAAAPKPAAEPGAAAATP
;
A
#
# COMPACT_ATOMS: atom_id res chain seq x y z
N MET A 1 -38.05 17.97 24.91
CA MET A 1 -36.84 18.13 25.76
C MET A 1 -37.26 17.89 27.19
N SER A 2 -36.49 17.11 27.95
CA SER A 2 -36.78 16.85 29.36
C SER A 2 -36.03 17.87 30.23
N ASP A 3 -36.81 18.66 30.94
CA ASP A 3 -36.37 19.48 32.05
C ASP A 3 -35.91 18.54 33.18
N VAL A 4 -34.67 18.69 33.64
CA VAL A 4 -34.04 17.81 34.65
C VAL A 4 -33.51 18.68 35.77
N THR A 5 -33.77 18.30 37.03
CA THR A 5 -33.28 19.06 38.18
C THR A 5 -31.79 18.83 38.43
N ILE A 6 -31.11 19.77 39.09
CA ILE A 6 -29.68 19.66 39.42
C ILE A 6 -29.37 18.39 40.20
N LYS A 7 -30.23 18.05 41.17
CA LYS A 7 -30.12 16.82 41.97
C LYS A 7 -30.20 15.54 41.12
N GLN A 8 -31.07 15.52 40.13
CA GLN A 8 -31.19 14.38 39.20
C GLN A 8 -29.97 14.30 38.28
N LEU A 9 -29.51 15.44 37.76
CA LEU A 9 -28.31 15.49 36.91
C LEU A 9 -27.06 15.03 37.68
N ALA A 10 -26.88 15.50 38.91
CA ALA A 10 -25.78 15.10 39.79
C ALA A 10 -25.75 13.59 40.02
N LYS A 11 -26.92 12.98 40.26
CA LYS A 11 -27.06 11.51 40.44
C LYS A 11 -26.65 10.75 39.18
N VAL A 12 -27.04 11.23 38.00
CA VAL A 12 -26.68 10.61 36.70
C VAL A 12 -25.18 10.73 36.44
N LEU A 13 -24.57 11.87 36.76
CA LEU A 13 -23.14 12.12 36.57
C LEU A 13 -22.26 11.51 37.67
N GLY A 14 -22.85 10.99 38.75
CA GLY A 14 -22.11 10.45 39.90
C GLY A 14 -21.31 11.51 40.66
N THR A 15 -21.65 12.79 40.49
CA THR A 15 -20.95 13.91 41.14
C THR A 15 -21.77 14.42 42.33
N PRO A 16 -21.13 14.77 43.48
CA PRO A 16 -21.82 15.46 44.57
C PRO A 16 -22.51 16.73 44.08
N VAL A 17 -23.70 17.02 44.62
CA VAL A 17 -24.52 18.18 44.21
C VAL A 17 -23.75 19.49 44.39
N ASP A 18 -23.02 19.63 45.49
CA ASP A 18 -22.22 20.82 45.79
C ASP A 18 -21.14 21.08 44.73
N LYS A 19 -20.52 20.01 44.21
CA LYS A 19 -19.52 20.12 43.14
C LYS A 19 -20.16 20.52 41.82
N LEU A 20 -21.34 20.00 41.51
CA LEU A 20 -22.06 20.37 40.30
C LEU A 20 -22.51 21.84 40.36
N LEU A 21 -22.98 22.32 41.51
CA LEU A 21 -23.31 23.74 41.72
C LEU A 21 -22.09 24.64 41.53
N ALA A 22 -20.93 24.26 42.07
CA ALA A 22 -19.68 24.99 41.83
C ALA A 22 -19.31 25.05 40.34
N GLN A 23 -19.40 23.93 39.62
CA GLN A 23 -19.11 23.87 38.18
C GLN A 23 -20.10 24.70 37.34
N LEU A 24 -21.37 24.71 37.72
CA LEU A 24 -22.39 25.54 37.06
C LEU A 24 -22.11 27.04 37.29
N GLY A 25 -21.72 27.41 38.52
CA GLY A 25 -21.29 28.76 38.86
C GLY A 25 -20.05 29.21 38.07
N GLU A 26 -19.04 28.35 37.97
CA GLU A 26 -17.83 28.60 37.16
C GLU A 26 -18.14 28.70 35.67
N ALA A 27 -19.14 27.95 35.17
CA ALA A 27 -19.63 28.05 33.81
C ALA A 27 -20.49 29.30 33.55
N GLY A 28 -20.67 30.18 34.55
CA GLY A 28 -21.42 31.44 34.46
C GLY A 28 -22.93 31.28 34.61
N MET A 29 -23.40 30.15 35.12
CA MET A 29 -24.82 29.90 35.40
C MET A 29 -25.10 30.10 36.88
N LYS A 30 -26.12 30.91 37.20
CA LYS A 30 -26.47 31.24 38.58
C LYS A 30 -27.55 30.27 39.07
N PHE A 31 -27.12 29.15 39.65
CA PHE A 31 -27.99 28.22 40.34
C PHE A 31 -27.56 28.13 41.81
N SER A 32 -28.54 28.20 42.72
CA SER A 32 -28.28 28.16 44.17
C SER A 32 -28.94 26.95 44.84
N ASP A 33 -30.06 26.47 44.30
CA ASP A 33 -30.83 25.38 44.92
C ASP A 33 -30.73 24.07 44.13
N PRO A 34 -30.64 22.92 44.81
CA PRO A 34 -30.51 21.61 44.17
C PRO A 34 -31.76 21.16 43.39
N ASP A 35 -32.90 21.78 43.67
CA ASP A 35 -34.18 21.46 43.03
C ASP A 35 -34.49 22.36 41.82
N GLN A 36 -33.61 23.31 41.50
CA GLN A 36 -33.75 24.13 40.29
C GLN A 36 -33.65 23.27 39.02
N VAL A 37 -34.38 23.67 38.00
CA VAL A 37 -34.44 22.96 36.71
C VAL A 37 -33.34 23.47 35.79
N ILE A 38 -32.61 22.54 35.17
CA ILE A 38 -31.61 22.86 34.13
C ILE A 38 -32.21 22.59 32.75
N SER A 39 -32.19 23.63 31.92
CA SER A 39 -32.57 23.58 30.51
C SER A 39 -31.50 22.90 29.64
N SER A 40 -31.87 22.46 28.43
CA SER A 40 -30.93 21.82 27.51
C SER A 40 -29.77 22.73 27.08
N THR A 41 -29.99 24.05 27.02
CA THR A 41 -28.95 25.01 26.62
C THR A 41 -27.86 25.14 27.69
N GLU A 42 -28.25 25.07 28.96
CA GLU A 42 -27.35 25.11 30.11
C GLU A 42 -26.51 23.82 30.22
N LYS A 43 -27.10 22.66 29.90
CA LYS A 43 -26.34 21.39 29.79
C LYS A 43 -25.22 21.50 28.76
N VAL A 44 -25.52 22.06 27.58
CA VAL A 44 -24.51 22.26 26.52
C VAL A 44 -23.42 23.24 26.96
N LYS A 45 -23.78 24.33 27.65
CA LYS A 45 -22.80 25.28 28.21
C LYS A 45 -21.88 24.63 29.24
N LEU A 46 -22.44 23.83 30.17
CA LEU A 46 -21.66 23.08 31.16
C LEU A 46 -20.69 22.12 30.45
N LEU A 47 -21.16 21.37 29.46
CA LEU A 47 -20.31 20.48 28.67
C LEU A 47 -19.18 21.24 27.97
N GLY A 48 -19.46 22.41 27.39
CA GLY A 48 -18.45 23.27 26.78
C GLY A 48 -17.43 23.82 27.79
N PHE A 49 -17.84 24.11 29.02
CA PHE A 49 -16.93 24.47 30.11
C PHE A 49 -16.02 23.29 30.50
N LEU A 50 -16.60 22.12 30.79
CA LEU A 50 -15.85 20.93 31.18
C LEU A 50 -14.84 20.49 30.11
N ARG A 51 -15.20 20.59 28.83
CA ARG A 51 -14.28 20.32 27.71
C ARG A 51 -13.08 21.28 27.70
N ARG A 52 -13.31 22.56 28.00
CA ARG A 52 -12.24 23.58 28.08
C ARG A 52 -11.34 23.38 29.30
N THR A 53 -11.90 23.09 30.47
CA THR A 53 -11.13 22.95 31.71
C THR A 53 -10.32 21.66 31.75
N HIS A 54 -10.88 20.54 31.27
CA HIS A 54 -10.18 19.25 31.24
C HIS A 54 -9.25 19.08 30.04
N GLY A 55 -8.97 20.15 29.29
CA GLY A 55 -8.05 20.10 28.15
C GLY A 55 -8.55 19.24 26.98
N LYS A 56 -9.78 18.72 27.06
CA LYS A 56 -10.50 18.08 25.96
C LYS A 56 -11.12 19.17 25.09
N LYS A 57 -10.29 20.14 24.68
CA LYS A 57 -10.60 21.01 23.55
C LYS A 57 -10.82 20.04 22.40
N GLU A 58 -12.07 19.87 21.98
CA GLU A 58 -12.36 19.25 20.70
C GLU A 58 -11.36 19.85 19.71
N GLU A 59 -10.52 19.02 19.12
CA GLU A 59 -10.80 18.49 17.78
C GLU A 59 -11.75 19.37 16.97
N ALA A 60 -11.49 20.68 16.96
CA ALA A 60 -11.89 21.53 15.87
C ALA A 60 -11.10 21.01 14.66
N PRO A 61 -11.76 20.67 13.53
CA PRO A 61 -11.13 20.05 12.37
C PRO A 61 -10.17 20.99 11.61
N ALA A 62 -9.64 22.02 12.26
CA ALA A 62 -8.72 23.02 11.69
C ALA A 62 -7.55 23.40 12.62
N ALA A 63 -7.35 22.72 13.76
CA ALA A 63 -6.30 23.10 14.74
C ALA A 63 -5.37 21.94 15.16
N THR A 64 -5.11 20.99 14.25
CA THR A 64 -4.11 19.91 14.37
C THR A 64 -2.65 20.40 14.33
N ALA A 65 -2.39 21.67 14.68
CA ALA A 65 -1.05 22.29 14.60
C ALA A 65 -0.44 22.72 15.94
N THR A 66 -1.18 22.75 17.06
CA THR A 66 -0.69 23.48 18.26
C THR A 66 -0.13 22.62 19.38
N ALA A 67 -0.40 21.31 19.44
CA ALA A 67 0.29 20.42 20.39
C ALA A 67 1.50 19.78 19.68
N PRO A 68 2.74 19.96 20.19
CA PRO A 68 3.92 19.42 19.53
C PRO A 68 3.86 17.89 19.52
N ARG A 69 4.09 17.27 18.33
CA ARG A 69 4.10 15.81 18.13
C ARG A 69 5.09 15.08 19.05
N GLN A 70 6.16 15.77 19.45
CA GLN A 70 7.17 15.28 20.36
C GLN A 70 7.50 16.33 21.43
N ILE A 71 7.72 15.88 22.66
CA ILE A 71 8.19 16.70 23.77
C ILE A 71 9.55 16.14 24.21
N THR A 72 10.57 16.99 24.20
CA THR A 72 11.90 16.62 24.71
C THR A 72 12.05 17.08 26.15
N LEU A 73 12.20 16.14 27.07
CA LEU A 73 12.55 16.41 28.46
C LEU A 73 14.06 16.42 28.63
N LYS A 74 14.59 17.46 29.26
CA LYS A 74 16.01 17.57 29.62
C LYS A 74 16.14 17.40 31.14
N ARG A 75 16.97 16.47 31.59
CA ARG A 75 17.28 16.26 33.02
C ARG A 75 18.76 16.52 33.25
N ARG A 76 19.07 17.29 34.29
CA ARG A 76 20.42 17.51 34.80
C ARG A 76 20.59 16.69 36.08
N THR A 77 21.69 15.98 36.20
CA THR A 77 22.03 15.23 37.42
C THR A 77 23.50 15.46 37.70
N VAL A 78 23.81 15.98 38.89
CA VAL A 78 25.18 16.20 39.34
C VAL A 78 25.53 15.06 40.28
N SER A 79 26.62 14.37 40.01
CA SER A 79 27.16 13.28 40.82
C SER A 79 28.61 13.57 41.17
N GLU A 80 28.98 13.36 42.42
CA GLU A 80 30.37 13.46 42.85
C GLU A 80 31.10 12.16 42.52
N ILE A 81 32.20 12.27 41.78
CA ILE A 81 33.12 11.15 41.55
C ILE A 81 34.41 11.45 42.30
N THR A 82 34.75 10.56 43.24
CA THR A 82 36.04 10.57 43.91
C THR A 82 37.05 9.84 43.02
N VAL A 83 37.98 10.59 42.43
CA VAL A 83 39.05 10.06 41.60
C VAL A 83 40.20 9.66 42.52
N VAL A 84 40.43 8.36 42.67
CA VAL A 84 41.61 7.82 43.35
C VAL A 84 42.74 7.73 42.33
N PRO A 85 43.80 8.54 42.44
CA PRO A 85 44.93 8.47 41.51
C PRO A 85 45.68 7.15 41.68
N GLY A 86 46.02 6.48 40.58
CA GLY A 86 46.77 5.21 40.59
C GLY A 86 48.23 5.31 41.05
N GLN A 87 48.70 6.51 41.39
CA GLN A 87 50.05 6.75 41.89
C GLN A 87 50.08 6.60 43.41
N ARG A 88 50.95 5.71 43.91
CA ARG A 88 51.11 5.37 45.33
C ARG A 88 51.53 6.61 46.12
N GLY A 89 50.58 7.23 46.83
CA GLY A 89 50.81 8.40 47.69
C GLY A 89 50.04 9.68 47.33
N ALA A 90 49.28 9.71 46.21
CA ALA A 90 48.50 10.89 45.85
C ALA A 90 47.10 10.91 46.51
N THR A 91 46.66 12.08 46.99
CA THR A 91 45.38 12.26 47.69
C THR A 91 44.20 12.18 46.73
N ALA A 92 43.13 11.49 47.14
CA ALA A 92 41.91 11.35 46.35
C ALA A 92 41.20 12.71 46.19
N LYS A 93 40.78 13.04 44.96
CA LYS A 93 40.10 14.30 44.63
C LYS A 93 38.65 14.02 44.25
N THR A 94 37.71 14.72 44.88
CA THR A 94 36.29 14.65 44.55
C THR A 94 35.96 15.71 43.51
N VAL A 95 35.38 15.29 42.39
CA VAL A 95 35.00 16.17 41.28
C VAL A 95 33.49 16.05 41.06
N ASN A 96 32.82 17.20 40.95
CA ASN A 96 31.41 17.26 40.58
C ASN A 96 31.24 17.01 39.07
N VAL A 97 30.59 15.91 38.72
CA VAL A 97 30.28 15.54 37.33
C VAL A 97 28.81 15.81 37.06
N GLU A 98 28.52 16.69 36.09
CA GLU A 98 27.15 16.95 35.65
C GLU A 98 26.81 16.12 34.41
N VAL A 99 25.91 15.15 34.57
CA VAL A 99 25.30 14.41 33.47
C VAL A 99 24.04 15.14 33.00
N ARG A 100 23.99 15.42 31.70
CA ARG A 100 22.83 16.02 31.03
C ARG A 100 22.15 14.97 30.15
N GLN A 101 20.94 14.57 30.50
CA GLN A 101 20.16 13.57 29.78
C GLN A 101 19.03 14.23 28.96
N LYS A 102 18.87 13.81 27.71
CA LYS A 102 17.77 14.19 26.83
C LYS A 102 16.87 12.96 26.62
N ARG A 103 15.58 13.04 26.96
CA ARG A 103 14.58 12.00 26.64
C ARG A 103 13.46 12.62 25.81
N THR A 104 13.26 12.12 24.60
CA THR A 104 12.20 12.58 23.70
C THR A 104 10.99 11.64 23.81
N TYR A 105 9.83 12.19 24.15
CA TYR A 105 8.56 11.48 24.17
C TYR A 105 7.72 11.90 22.97
N VAL A 106 7.25 10.93 22.19
CA VAL A 106 6.35 11.14 21.05
C VAL A 106 4.91 10.85 21.50
N LYS A 107 3.94 11.61 21.01
CA LYS A 107 2.52 11.42 21.36
C LYS A 107 2.05 10.05 20.87
N ARG A 108 1.48 9.21 21.75
CA ARG A 108 1.05 7.84 21.41
C ARG A 108 0.16 7.78 20.17
N SER A 109 -0.81 8.69 20.07
CA SER A 109 -1.70 8.78 18.90
C SER A 109 -0.94 9.05 17.59
N SER A 110 0.17 9.80 17.62
CA SER A 110 0.97 10.04 16.41
C SER A 110 1.82 8.85 16.00
N VAL A 111 2.17 7.95 16.93
CA VAL A 111 2.87 6.70 16.62
C VAL A 111 1.89 5.70 15.99
N GLU A 112 0.69 5.58 16.56
CA GLU A 112 -0.38 4.71 16.06
C GLU A 112 -0.83 5.11 14.65
N GLU A 113 -1.01 6.42 14.40
CA GLU A 113 -1.34 6.96 13.08
C GLU A 113 -0.24 6.65 12.04
N THR A 114 1.04 6.82 12.38
CA THR A 114 2.14 6.44 11.47
C THR A 114 2.15 4.96 11.16
N THR A 115 1.97 4.09 12.15
CA THR A 115 1.92 2.64 11.92
C THR A 115 0.74 2.20 11.07
N GLN A 116 -0.42 2.86 11.21
CA GLN A 116 -1.60 2.57 10.38
C GLN A 116 -1.36 2.96 8.92
N VAL A 117 -0.83 4.17 8.68
CA VAL A 117 -0.48 4.63 7.33
C VAL A 117 0.57 3.73 6.68
N ASP A 118 1.56 3.27 7.43
CA ASP A 118 2.56 2.33 6.91
C ASP A 118 1.94 0.99 6.54
N SER A 119 1.03 0.45 7.36
CA SER A 119 0.34 -0.81 7.06
C SER A 119 -0.57 -0.74 5.82
N GLU A 120 -1.34 0.34 5.68
CA GLU A 120 -2.19 0.55 4.50
C GLU A 120 -1.36 0.72 3.22
N ARG A 121 -0.19 1.38 3.34
CA ARG A 121 0.75 1.55 2.23
C ARG A 121 1.37 0.22 1.81
N GLU A 122 1.76 -0.63 2.76
CA GLU A 122 2.27 -1.97 2.48
C GLU A 122 1.21 -2.86 1.80
N GLU A 123 -0.04 -2.80 2.25
CA GLU A 123 -1.14 -3.53 1.60
C GLU A 123 -1.42 -3.02 0.18
N ALA A 124 -1.38 -1.71 -0.03
CA ALA A 124 -1.54 -1.12 -1.35
C ALA A 124 -0.42 -1.56 -2.30
N LEU A 125 0.83 -1.59 -1.83
CA LEU A 125 1.98 -2.07 -2.60
C LEU A 125 1.85 -3.56 -2.95
N ARG A 126 1.40 -4.40 -2.01
CA ARG A 126 1.14 -5.82 -2.27
C ARG A 126 0.06 -6.04 -3.33
N LYS A 127 -1.07 -5.33 -3.22
CA LYS A 127 -2.17 -5.41 -4.21
C LYS A 127 -1.72 -4.95 -5.60
N LEU A 128 -0.90 -3.90 -5.66
CA LEU A 128 -0.36 -3.39 -6.93
C LEU A 128 0.59 -4.41 -7.58
N ALA A 129 1.50 -5.00 -6.80
CA ALA A 129 2.40 -6.05 -7.29
C ALA A 129 1.64 -7.29 -7.78
N GLU A 130 0.62 -7.74 -7.05
CA GLU A 130 -0.22 -8.86 -7.46
C GLU A 130 -0.98 -8.56 -8.76
N SER A 131 -1.51 -7.34 -8.90
CA SER A 131 -2.19 -6.91 -10.13
C SER A 131 -1.25 -6.84 -11.33
N GLN A 132 -0.02 -6.38 -11.14
CA GLN A 132 0.98 -6.35 -12.21
C GLN A 132 1.34 -7.76 -12.67
N LEU A 133 1.60 -8.67 -11.73
CA LEU A 133 1.95 -10.05 -12.04
C LEU A 133 0.83 -10.79 -12.79
N LYS A 134 -0.43 -10.56 -12.41
CA LYS A 134 -1.60 -11.09 -13.15
C LYS A 134 -1.67 -10.56 -14.58
N ARG A 135 -1.46 -9.25 -14.76
CA ARG A 135 -1.50 -8.62 -16.09
C ARG A 135 -0.35 -9.10 -16.98
N GLU A 136 0.83 -9.27 -16.43
CA GLU A 136 1.99 -9.82 -17.15
C GLU A 136 1.73 -11.26 -17.56
N ALA A 137 1.24 -12.10 -16.65
CA ALA A 137 0.90 -13.50 -16.95
C ALA A 137 -0.17 -13.62 -18.04
N GLU A 138 -1.22 -12.79 -17.99
CA GLU A 138 -2.27 -12.75 -19.02
C GLU A 138 -1.70 -12.29 -20.38
N SER A 139 -0.84 -11.27 -20.38
CA SER A 139 -0.20 -10.79 -21.61
C SER A 139 0.73 -11.83 -22.25
N GLN A 140 1.47 -12.58 -21.43
CA GLN A 140 2.33 -13.66 -21.89
C GLN A 140 1.50 -14.83 -22.45
N ALA A 141 0.41 -15.21 -21.77
CA ALA A 141 -0.48 -16.26 -22.25
C ALA A 141 -1.14 -15.89 -23.60
N LEU A 142 -1.55 -14.63 -23.79
CA LEU A 142 -2.08 -14.15 -25.07
C LEU A 142 -1.02 -14.17 -26.17
N ALA A 143 0.19 -13.69 -25.88
CA ALA A 143 1.29 -13.69 -26.84
C ALA A 143 1.70 -15.12 -27.26
N GLU A 144 1.74 -16.06 -26.32
CA GLU A 144 2.00 -17.47 -26.62
C GLU A 144 0.88 -18.09 -27.46
N ALA A 145 -0.38 -17.80 -27.15
CA ALA A 145 -1.51 -18.29 -27.93
C ALA A 145 -1.49 -17.75 -29.37
N ASP A 146 -1.19 -16.46 -29.54
CA ASP A 146 -1.05 -15.85 -30.87
C ASP A 146 0.10 -16.46 -31.66
N ARG A 147 1.26 -16.66 -31.01
CA ARG A 147 2.40 -17.32 -31.64
C ARG A 147 2.07 -18.74 -32.08
N ARG A 148 1.38 -19.53 -31.25
CA ARG A 148 0.96 -20.90 -31.62
C ARG A 148 0.01 -20.90 -32.81
N ARG A 149 -0.97 -19.99 -32.85
CA ARG A 149 -1.88 -19.83 -34.00
C ARG A 149 -1.10 -19.49 -35.28
N GLN A 150 -0.16 -18.56 -35.21
CA GLN A 150 0.67 -18.19 -36.38
C GLN A 150 1.55 -19.35 -36.87
N GLU A 151 2.13 -20.13 -35.95
CA GLU A 151 2.93 -21.32 -36.30
C GLU A 151 2.07 -22.41 -36.95
N GLU A 152 0.85 -22.64 -36.46
CA GLU A 152 -0.11 -23.59 -37.05
C GLU A 152 -0.57 -23.14 -38.44
N ASP A 153 -0.96 -21.87 -38.59
CA ASP A 153 -1.36 -21.29 -39.88
C ASP A 153 -0.23 -21.36 -40.91
N ALA A 154 1.01 -21.06 -40.49
CA ALA A 154 2.18 -21.16 -41.37
C ALA A 154 2.46 -22.60 -41.79
N ARG A 155 2.32 -23.57 -40.87
CA ARG A 155 2.46 -25.00 -41.20
C ARG A 155 1.39 -25.46 -42.18
N MET A 156 0.14 -25.03 -42.00
CA MET A 156 -0.95 -25.37 -42.91
C MET A 156 -0.71 -24.79 -44.31
N ARG A 157 -0.30 -23.53 -44.42
CA ARG A 157 0.05 -22.90 -45.71
C ARG A 157 1.22 -23.60 -46.39
N ALA A 158 2.29 -23.90 -45.66
CA ALA A 158 3.44 -24.62 -46.21
C ALA A 158 3.07 -26.03 -46.70
N ALA A 159 2.20 -26.74 -45.96
CA ALA A 159 1.71 -28.06 -46.38
C ALA A 159 0.82 -27.98 -47.63
N GLU A 160 -0.01 -26.94 -47.75
CA GLU A 160 -0.83 -26.70 -48.93
C GLU A 160 0.01 -26.34 -50.15
N GLU A 161 1.00 -25.45 -50.00
CA GLU A 161 1.96 -25.09 -51.06
C GLU A 161 2.77 -26.30 -51.53
N ALA A 162 3.26 -27.13 -50.60
CA ALA A 162 3.97 -28.36 -50.94
C ALA A 162 3.08 -29.36 -51.71
N ARG A 163 1.79 -29.47 -51.34
CA ARG A 163 0.82 -30.31 -52.08
C ARG A 163 0.56 -29.77 -53.49
N ARG A 164 0.42 -28.46 -53.65
CA ARG A 164 0.23 -27.82 -54.96
C ARG A 164 1.46 -28.01 -55.85
N ALA A 165 2.66 -27.75 -55.33
CA ALA A 165 3.91 -27.95 -56.08
C ALA A 165 4.12 -29.42 -56.48
N ALA A 166 3.77 -30.38 -55.61
CA ALA A 166 3.85 -31.81 -55.95
C ALA A 166 2.85 -32.21 -57.04
N ALA A 167 1.63 -31.65 -57.01
CA ALA A 167 0.62 -31.88 -58.05
C ALA A 167 1.04 -31.28 -59.40
N GLU A 168 1.57 -30.05 -59.41
CA GLU A 168 2.10 -29.38 -60.61
C GLU A 168 3.29 -30.15 -61.21
N ALA A 169 4.23 -30.61 -60.37
CA ALA A 169 5.36 -31.41 -60.83
C ALA A 169 4.91 -32.75 -61.43
N ALA A 170 3.92 -33.42 -60.82
CA ALA A 170 3.38 -34.68 -61.36
C ALA A 170 2.64 -34.46 -62.70
N GLU A 171 1.92 -33.34 -62.86
CA GLU A 171 1.28 -32.98 -64.13
C GLU A 171 2.31 -32.67 -65.21
N GLU A 172 3.38 -31.94 -64.87
CA GLU A 172 4.46 -31.64 -65.81
C GLU A 172 5.22 -32.92 -66.24
N GLU A 173 5.52 -33.82 -65.30
CA GLU A 173 6.12 -35.12 -65.62
C GLU A 173 5.22 -35.97 -66.52
N ALA A 174 3.92 -36.02 -66.24
CA ALA A 174 2.95 -36.72 -67.09
C ALA A 174 2.88 -36.12 -68.50
N ARG A 175 2.92 -34.78 -68.61
CA ARG A 175 2.95 -34.08 -69.90
C ARG A 175 4.24 -34.36 -70.67
N ARG A 176 5.41 -34.35 -70.00
CA ARG A 176 6.70 -34.71 -70.62
C ARG A 176 6.74 -36.15 -71.09
N GLN A 177 6.18 -37.09 -70.33
CA GLN A 177 6.08 -38.50 -70.74
C GLN A 177 5.14 -38.67 -71.94
N ALA A 178 4.00 -37.96 -71.97
CA ALA A 178 3.09 -37.97 -73.11
C ALA A 178 3.74 -37.38 -74.38
N GLU A 179 4.49 -36.29 -74.24
CA GLU A 179 5.23 -35.67 -75.36
C GLU A 179 6.37 -36.56 -75.87
N ALA A 180 7.13 -37.19 -74.97
CA ALA A 180 8.19 -38.14 -75.34
C ALA A 180 7.63 -39.41 -76.02
N ALA A 181 6.45 -39.88 -75.63
CA ALA A 181 5.77 -41.00 -76.29
C ALA A 181 5.17 -40.61 -77.67
N ALA A 182 4.90 -39.32 -77.90
CA ALA A 182 4.38 -38.81 -79.17
C ALA A 182 5.48 -38.39 -80.16
N ALA A 183 6.75 -38.32 -79.74
CA ALA A 183 7.87 -38.03 -80.62
C ALA A 183 8.14 -39.22 -81.58
N PRO A 184 8.21 -39.01 -82.91
CA PRO A 184 8.40 -40.09 -83.87
C PRO A 184 9.82 -40.67 -83.80
N LYS A 185 9.93 -42.00 -83.80
CA LYS A 185 11.21 -42.73 -83.90
C LYS A 185 12.02 -42.24 -85.11
N PRO A 186 13.32 -41.93 -84.97
CA PRO A 186 14.15 -41.66 -86.12
C PRO A 186 14.23 -42.93 -86.97
N ALA A 187 13.95 -42.79 -88.27
CA ALA A 187 14.06 -43.85 -89.26
C ALA A 187 15.50 -44.37 -89.28
N ALA A 188 15.66 -45.66 -88.98
CA ALA A 188 16.88 -46.39 -89.25
C ALA A 188 16.99 -46.59 -90.76
N GLU A 189 18.01 -45.99 -91.39
CA GLU A 189 18.46 -46.35 -92.73
C GLU A 189 19.00 -47.79 -92.73
N PRO A 190 18.55 -48.68 -93.64
CA PRO A 190 19.30 -49.88 -93.94
C PRO A 190 20.33 -49.57 -95.03
N GLY A 191 21.60 -49.57 -94.62
CA GLY A 191 22.74 -49.59 -95.54
C GLY A 191 22.72 -50.84 -96.43
N ALA A 192 22.97 -50.60 -97.71
CA ALA A 192 23.07 -51.58 -98.78
C ALA A 192 24.19 -52.61 -98.55
N ALA A 193 23.94 -53.87 -98.95
CA ALA A 193 24.97 -54.84 -99.29
C ALA A 193 24.49 -55.80 -100.40
N ALA A 194 25.13 -55.67 -101.57
CA ALA A 194 25.49 -56.70 -102.57
C ALA A 194 24.40 -57.56 -103.26
N ALA A 195 24.49 -57.97 -104.53
CA ALA A 195 25.34 -57.66 -105.69
C ALA A 195 24.90 -58.53 -106.89
N THR A 196 25.12 -58.01 -108.11
CA THR A 196 25.54 -58.72 -109.37
C THR A 196 24.60 -59.71 -110.09
N PRO A 197 24.89 -60.07 -111.37
CA PRO A 197 25.93 -59.59 -112.30
C PRO A 197 25.41 -58.84 -113.54
#